data_AF-A0A960BIR8-F1
#
_entry.id   AF-A0A960BIR8-F1
#
_cell.length_a   1.000
_cell.length_b   1.000
_cell.length_c   1.000
_cell.angle_alpha   90.00
_cell.angle_beta   90.00
_cell.angle_gamma   90.00
#
_symmetry.space_group_name_H-M   'P 1'
#
loop_
_entity.id
_entity.type
_entity.pdbx_description
1 polymer ?
#
loop_
_entity_poly.entity_id
_entity_poly.type
_entity_poly.pdbx_seq_one_letter_code
_entity_poly.pdbx_strand_id
1 'polypeptide(L)'
;MEAPTIGGVRIPRGDGRKVRLPRGATLTDFAEKIDANPGSLVQALIGLGEMATATQSLSDDTLMLLGSELNFAVEVVSPEDEDRELLESFHLEFGEDEGGEEALEQRPPV
;
A
#
# COMPACT_ATOMS: atom_id res chain seq x y z
N MET A 1 17.15 -23.99 6.90
CA MET A 1 17.42 -22.89 5.95
C MET A 1 17.64 -21.65 6.78
N GLU A 2 18.85 -21.12 6.74
CA GLU A 2 19.34 -20.07 7.65
C GLU A 2 19.13 -18.71 6.99
N ALA A 3 18.48 -17.79 7.71
CA ALA A 3 18.16 -16.47 7.20
C ALA A 3 19.43 -15.60 7.22
N PRO A 4 19.74 -14.87 6.13
CA PRO A 4 20.83 -13.90 6.17
C PRO A 4 20.43 -12.76 7.12
N THR A 5 21.34 -12.44 8.02
CA THR A 5 21.22 -11.34 8.96
C THR A 5 21.73 -10.06 8.30
N ILE A 6 20.84 -9.18 7.88
CA ILE A 6 21.20 -7.77 7.65
C ILE A 6 21.07 -7.06 9.01
N GLY A 7 22.20 -6.66 9.58
CA GLY A 7 22.22 -5.76 10.75
C GLY A 7 21.66 -6.30 12.08
N GLY A 8 21.41 -7.62 12.20
CA GLY A 8 20.97 -8.26 13.45
C GLY A 8 19.46 -8.34 13.65
N VAL A 9 18.66 -7.97 12.64
CA VAL A 9 17.21 -7.96 12.75
C VAL A 9 16.59 -8.95 11.75
N ARG A 10 15.70 -9.82 12.24
CA ARG A 10 15.04 -10.85 11.44
C ARG A 10 13.87 -10.23 10.68
N ILE A 11 14.00 -10.14 9.36
CA ILE A 11 12.89 -9.79 8.46
C ILE A 11 12.46 -11.08 7.75
N PRO A 12 11.16 -11.43 7.73
CA PRO A 12 10.68 -12.57 6.98
C PRO A 12 10.97 -12.37 5.49
N ARG A 13 11.50 -13.40 4.82
CA ARG A 13 11.64 -13.38 3.36
C ARG A 13 10.27 -13.48 2.70
N GLY A 14 10.08 -12.73 1.64
CA GLY A 14 8.83 -12.75 0.89
C GLY A 14 8.61 -14.03 0.11
N ASP A 15 9.68 -14.74 -0.28
CA ASP A 15 9.59 -15.93 -1.15
C ASP A 15 8.75 -15.68 -2.43
N GLY A 16 8.73 -14.43 -2.93
CA GLY A 16 7.92 -14.02 -4.07
C GLY A 16 6.45 -13.72 -3.75
N ARG A 17 6.05 -13.70 -2.47
CA ARG A 17 4.71 -13.27 -2.05
C ARG A 17 4.43 -11.85 -2.52
N LYS A 18 3.20 -11.65 -3.00
CA LYS A 18 2.71 -10.34 -3.43
C LYS A 18 2.20 -9.55 -2.23
N VAL A 19 2.54 -8.27 -2.19
CA VAL A 19 2.05 -7.33 -1.18
C VAL A 19 1.54 -6.09 -1.90
N ARG A 20 0.24 -5.82 -1.75
CA ARG A 20 -0.38 -4.61 -2.31
C ARG A 20 -0.25 -3.49 -1.30
N LEU A 21 0.27 -2.32 -1.66
CA LEU A 21 0.37 -1.15 -0.77
C LEU A 21 -0.24 0.07 -1.45
N PRO A 22 -0.97 0.92 -0.72
CA PRO A 22 -1.43 2.19 -1.28
C PRO A 22 -0.23 3.09 -1.59
N ARG A 23 -0.38 3.96 -2.60
CA ARG A 23 0.59 5.02 -2.88
C ARG A 23 0.85 5.86 -1.63
N GLY A 24 2.12 6.10 -1.33
CA GLY A 24 2.51 6.87 -0.14
C GLY A 24 2.43 6.10 1.18
N ALA A 25 2.33 4.76 1.11
CA ALA A 25 2.39 3.90 2.30
C ALA A 25 3.65 4.14 3.13
N THR A 26 3.53 3.91 4.43
CA THR A 26 4.63 4.02 5.39
C THR A 26 5.28 2.67 5.62
N LEU A 27 6.46 2.66 6.27
CA LEU A 27 7.10 1.41 6.68
C LEU A 27 6.26 0.63 7.70
N THR A 28 5.44 1.33 8.49
CA THR A 28 4.53 0.68 9.43
C THR A 28 3.47 -0.10 8.68
N ASP A 29 2.85 0.50 7.66
CA ASP A 29 1.85 -0.16 6.80
C ASP A 29 2.44 -1.38 6.09
N PHE A 30 3.67 -1.27 5.59
CA PHE A 30 4.35 -2.40 4.96
C PHE A 30 4.66 -3.50 5.97
N ALA A 31 5.19 -3.15 7.14
CA ALA A 31 5.50 -4.09 8.21
C ALA A 31 4.27 -4.89 8.66
N GLU A 32 3.11 -4.24 8.78
CA GLU A 32 1.84 -4.89 9.11
C GLU A 32 1.43 -5.92 8.05
N LYS A 33 1.62 -5.64 6.76
CA LYS A 33 1.27 -6.59 5.69
C LYS A 33 2.16 -7.82 5.64
N ILE A 34 3.41 -7.72 6.09
CA ILE A 34 4.36 -8.83 6.06
C ILE A 34 4.61 -9.46 7.43
N ASP A 35 3.87 -9.03 8.46
CA ASP A 35 4.05 -9.42 9.86
C ASP A 35 5.51 -9.28 10.33
N ALA A 36 6.08 -8.09 10.10
CA ALA A 36 7.44 -7.73 10.49
C ALA A 36 7.45 -6.56 11.47
N ASN A 37 8.62 -6.31 12.07
CA ASN A 37 8.82 -5.15 12.92
C ASN A 37 9.21 -3.92 12.05
N PRO A 38 8.52 -2.78 12.16
CA PRO A 38 8.85 -1.55 11.41
C PRO A 38 10.29 -1.09 11.61
N GLY A 39 10.86 -1.26 12.82
CA GLY A 39 12.25 -0.90 13.10
C GLY A 39 13.26 -1.69 12.27
N SER A 40 12.92 -2.93 11.91
CA SER A 40 13.71 -3.76 11.00
C SER A 40 13.75 -3.17 9.60
N LEU A 41 12.62 -2.68 9.11
CA LEU A 41 12.50 -2.08 7.79
C LEU A 41 13.21 -0.71 7.72
N VAL A 42 13.16 0.07 8.80
CA VAL A 42 13.94 1.31 8.92
C VAL A 42 15.43 1.01 8.78
N GLN A 43 15.92 -0.02 9.47
CA GLN A 43 17.33 -0.42 9.37
C GLN A 43 17.70 -0.93 7.98
N ALA A 44 16.80 -1.66 7.31
CA ALA A 44 17.00 -2.10 5.93
C ALA A 44 17.14 -0.91 4.98
N LEU A 45 16.27 0.10 5.08
CA LEU A 45 16.39 1.32 4.28
C LEU A 45 17.69 2.09 4.54
N ILE A 46 18.13 2.18 5.80
CA ILE A 46 19.44 2.78 6.14
C ILE A 46 20.58 2.03 5.41
N GLY A 47 20.50 0.69 5.34
CA GLY A 47 21.45 -0.14 4.58
C GLY A 47 21.42 0.10 3.07
N LEU A 48 20.27 0.50 2.52
CA LEU A 48 20.08 0.87 1.11
C LEU A 48 20.50 2.33 0.82
N GLY A 49 20.91 3.09 1.84
CA GLY A 49 21.31 4.48 1.71
C GLY A 49 20.16 5.48 1.73
N GLU A 50 18.94 5.01 2.07
CA GLU A 50 17.75 5.85 2.16
C GLU A 50 17.37 6.08 3.63
N MET A 51 17.22 7.35 4.00
CA MET A 51 16.86 7.74 5.36
C MET A 51 15.36 8.02 5.43
N ALA A 52 14.61 7.15 6.10
CA ALA A 52 13.20 7.33 6.35
C ALA A 52 12.81 6.93 7.77
N THR A 53 11.68 7.43 8.24
CA THR A 53 11.11 7.07 9.56
C THR A 53 9.92 6.12 9.40
N ALA A 54 9.55 5.42 10.48
CA ALA A 54 8.53 4.36 10.43
C ALA A 54 7.15 4.84 9.94
N THR A 55 6.79 6.09 10.23
CA THR A 55 5.47 6.69 9.91
C THR A 55 5.55 7.70 8.78
N GLN A 56 6.70 7.81 8.10
CA GLN A 56 6.85 8.68 6.95
C GLN A 56 6.34 7.99 5.70
N SER A 57 5.58 8.73 4.89
CA SER A 57 5.18 8.28 3.56
C SER A 57 6.40 8.11 2.66
N LEU A 58 6.48 6.97 2.00
CA LEU A 58 7.55 6.64 1.07
C LEU A 58 7.12 6.81 -0.37
N SER A 59 8.09 6.96 -1.26
CA SER A 59 7.85 6.94 -2.70
C SER A 59 7.56 5.52 -3.18
N ASP A 60 6.84 5.41 -4.29
CA ASP A 60 6.51 4.12 -4.92
C ASP A 60 7.80 3.34 -5.24
N ASP A 61 8.84 4.02 -5.75
CA ASP A 61 10.14 3.44 -6.07
C ASP A 61 10.86 2.90 -4.82
N THR A 62 10.80 3.61 -3.70
CA THR A 62 11.38 3.17 -2.41
C THR A 62 10.71 1.88 -1.93
N LEU A 63 9.38 1.84 -1.99
CA LEU A 63 8.60 0.67 -1.57
C LEU A 63 8.91 -0.55 -2.45
N MET A 64 9.02 -0.34 -3.77
CA MET A 64 9.40 -1.39 -4.72
C MET A 64 10.84 -1.88 -4.50
N LEU A 65 11.78 -0.98 -4.24
CA LEU A 65 13.18 -1.32 -3.96
C LEU A 65 13.29 -2.16 -2.69
N LEU A 66 12.68 -1.70 -1.59
CA LEU A 66 12.67 -2.42 -0.31
C LEU A 66 11.98 -3.79 -0.45
N GLY A 67 10.87 -3.84 -1.18
CA GLY A 67 10.19 -5.10 -1.51
C GLY A 67 11.09 -6.09 -2.24
N SER A 68 11.79 -5.60 -3.27
CA SER A 68 12.72 -6.41 -4.07
C SER A 68 13.87 -6.96 -3.21
N GLU A 69 14.45 -6.15 -2.33
CA GLU A 69 15.50 -6.57 -1.40
C GLU A 69 15.03 -7.69 -0.45
N LEU A 70 13.77 -7.62 -0.01
CA LEU A 70 13.15 -8.60 0.86
C LEU A 70 12.51 -9.78 0.10
N ASN A 71 12.62 -9.79 -1.23
CA ASN A 71 12.03 -10.78 -2.13
C ASN A 71 10.48 -10.86 -2.05
N PHE A 72 9.84 -9.70 -1.89
CA PHE A 72 8.40 -9.48 -2.03
C PHE A 72 8.10 -8.80 -3.37
N ALA A 73 7.01 -9.21 -4.02
CA ALA A 73 6.48 -8.50 -5.18
C ALA A 73 5.53 -7.39 -4.70
N VAL A 74 6.05 -6.16 -4.60
CA VAL A 74 5.25 -5.00 -4.16
C VAL A 74 4.45 -4.45 -5.34
N GLU A 75 3.14 -4.36 -5.16
CA GLU A 75 2.21 -3.74 -6.11
C GLU A 75 1.69 -2.46 -5.46
N VAL A 76 2.07 -1.30 -6.00
CA VAL A 76 1.55 -0.02 -5.53
C VAL A 76 0.22 0.25 -6.22
N VAL A 77 -0.84 0.39 -5.44
CA VAL A 77 -2.19 0.69 -5.93
C VAL A 77 -2.48 2.18 -5.80
N SER A 78 -3.04 2.76 -6.87
CA SER A 78 -3.58 4.12 -6.83
C SER A 78 -4.88 4.12 -6.02
N PRO A 79 -5.21 5.20 -5.30
CA PRO A 79 -6.53 5.37 -4.69
C PRO A 79 -7.68 5.16 -5.70
N GLU A 80 -7.51 5.60 -6.95
CA GLU A 80 -8.51 5.40 -8.02
C GLU A 80 -8.71 3.93 -8.41
N ASP A 81 -7.65 3.12 -8.34
CA ASP A 81 -7.72 1.68 -8.63
C ASP A 81 -8.41 0.94 -7.47
N GLU A 82 -8.13 1.37 -6.23
CA GLU A 82 -8.76 0.84 -5.02
C GLU A 82 -10.25 1.20 -4.96
N ASP A 83 -10.61 2.44 -5.29
CA ASP A 83 -12.00 2.90 -5.39
C ASP A 83 -12.75 2.16 -6.51
N ARG A 84 -12.13 1.95 -7.68
CA ARG A 84 -12.75 1.18 -8.76
C ARG A 84 -12.99 -0.28 -8.36
N GLU A 85 -12.00 -0.95 -7.79
CA GLU A 85 -12.13 -2.34 -7.32
C GLU A 85 -13.21 -2.45 -6.23
N LEU A 86 -13.30 -1.46 -5.35
CA LEU A 86 -14.35 -1.38 -4.34
C LEU A 86 -15.74 -1.23 -4.98
N LEU A 87 -15.91 -0.31 -5.93
CA LEU A 87 -17.19 -0.07 -6.60
C LEU A 87 -17.66 -1.28 -7.42
N GLU A 88 -16.74 -1.95 -8.13
CA GLU A 88 -17.02 -3.18 -8.86
C GLU A 88 -17.54 -4.29 -7.92
N SER A 89 -17.01 -4.38 -6.69
CA SER A 89 -17.50 -5.35 -5.70
C SER A 89 -18.97 -5.13 -5.29
N PHE A 90 -19.45 -3.88 -5.37
CA PHE A 90 -20.83 -3.49 -5.08
C PHE A 90 -21.74 -3.49 -6.32
N HIS A 91 -21.24 -3.92 -7.49
CA HIS A 91 -21.93 -3.79 -8.78
C HIS A 91 -22.34 -2.34 -9.09
N LEU A 92 -21.55 -1.37 -8.64
CA LEU A 92 -21.74 0.05 -8.90
C LEU A 92 -20.79 0.47 -10.02
N GLU A 93 -21.33 0.91 -11.16
CA GLU A 93 -20.54 1.56 -12.20
C GLU A 93 -20.54 3.08 -11.98
N PHE A 94 -19.41 3.72 -12.25
CA PHE A 94 -19.33 5.19 -12.28
C PHE A 94 -19.94 5.67 -13.62
N GLY A 95 -21.27 5.79 -13.66
CA GLY A 95 -22.01 6.00 -14.90
C GLY A 95 -23.34 6.73 -14.70
N GLU A 96 -23.45 7.82 -15.46
CA GLU A 96 -24.58 8.70 -15.78
C GLU A 96 -25.57 9.01 -14.64
N ASP A 97 -25.59 10.27 -14.22
CA ASP A 97 -26.77 10.89 -13.64
C ASP A 97 -27.88 10.83 -14.72
N GLU A 98 -28.48 9.66 -14.91
CA GLU A 98 -29.58 9.41 -15.86
C GLU A 98 -30.84 10.21 -15.45
N GLY A 99 -30.82 10.84 -14.27
CA GLY A 99 -31.84 11.77 -13.80
C GLY A 99 -31.72 13.13 -14.48
N GLY A 100 -32.50 13.34 -15.53
CA GLY A 100 -32.77 14.69 -16.04
C GLY A 100 -33.49 15.57 -15.00
N GLU A 101 -33.81 16.82 -15.35
CA GLU A 101 -34.55 17.76 -14.47
C GLU A 101 -35.89 17.19 -13.96
N GLU A 102 -36.43 16.20 -14.66
CA GLU A 102 -37.63 15.45 -14.34
C GLU A 102 -37.48 14.44 -13.17
N ALA A 103 -36.25 14.08 -12.80
CA ALA A 103 -35.92 13.29 -11.61
C ALA A 103 -35.70 14.15 -10.35
N LEU A 104 -35.80 15.48 -10.46
CA LEU A 104 -35.63 16.39 -9.32
C LEU A 104 -36.83 16.31 -8.39
N GLU A 105 -36.61 15.83 -7.18
CA GLU A 105 -37.60 15.88 -6.11
C GLU A 105 -37.47 17.17 -5.29
N GLN A 106 -38.63 17.74 -4.90
CA GLN A 106 -38.66 18.92 -4.05
C GLN A 106 -38.21 18.54 -2.64
N ARG A 107 -36.94 18.80 -2.32
CA ARG A 107 -36.42 18.66 -0.96
C ARG A 107 -37.21 19.57 0.00
N PRO A 108 -37.55 19.08 1.21
CA PRO A 108 -38.19 19.91 2.24
C PRO A 108 -37.39 21.19 2.49
N PRO A 109 -38.04 22.32 2.79
CA PRO A 109 -37.32 23.51 3.21
C PRO A 109 -36.53 23.20 4.49
N VAL A 110 -35.24 23.54 4.47
CA VAL A 110 -34.35 23.51 5.64
C VAL A 110 -34.75 24.55 6.67
#